data_AF-W4FZE4-F1
#
_entry.id   AF-W4FZE4-F1
#
_cell.length_a   1.000
_cell.length_b   1.000
_cell.length_c   1.000
_cell.angle_alpha   90.00
_cell.angle_beta   90.00
_cell.angle_gamma   90.00
#
_symmetry.space_group_name_H-M   'P 1'
#
loop_
_entity.id
_entity.type
_entity.pdbx_description
1 polymer ?
#
loop_
_entity_poly.entity_id
_entity_poly.type
_entity_poly.pdbx_seq_one_letter_code
_entity_poly.pdbx_strand_id
1 'polypeptide(L)'
;MTSIVLHTAQTVHAVAAPTLAQFAIVCDLITPLKFEALNAFIDGIVSPSTPPPDVLRYTVCLFGAYPFATLFPLISSPTIKHLVSLGLGVAIAQFVFGSTWVHPLIMTAGSYVLVLVAPRRHVGAISLVWNLVYLSFSHLYRMYVDYMGVTLEISGAQMIVCMKLTAFAYNIHDGVVDGRRFDSPTDNKNLARVFASRKALAVTSVPSLLEYFSFAFCFSTFLAGPSFEFREYIDVINGTKVVGPGRVRAGVTKLSIGLFYVGLTAAFGMQYPTTMFFDDAVAALPWYKQIPTLYFAFFLFKCRFYGCWTVAEGATVLCGFGYEGVLDGKHRWNGVQYMNVWEFEFASCHRDSTRKWNKVTQGWLEKYIYSRTNNSLVATYFVSALWHGFYPGYYLFFMLMPLPTAVNRVAHKKLRPWFLEHDGSEGFKKHVYDVVGGFLNALSIHYISLPFLTLGWTESMQAYTNLKFSGHIVLVTFLAVLTILPTRKNISAKRD
;
A
#
# COMPACT_ATOMS: atom_id res chain seq x y z
N MET A 1 -13.11 5.56 -31.37
CA MET A 1 -13.51 5.06 -30.03
C MET A 1 -13.45 6.14 -28.96
N THR A 2 -12.46 7.04 -28.99
CA THR A 2 -12.28 8.17 -28.05
C THR A 2 -13.44 9.18 -28.02
N SER A 3 -14.06 9.50 -29.16
CA SER A 3 -15.16 10.48 -29.23
C SER A 3 -16.45 10.00 -28.53
N ILE A 4 -16.82 8.73 -28.67
CA ILE A 4 -18.05 8.17 -28.04
C ILE A 4 -17.87 8.05 -26.52
N VAL A 5 -16.69 7.64 -26.05
CA VAL A 5 -16.37 7.56 -24.62
C VAL A 5 -16.33 8.95 -23.99
N LEU A 6 -15.70 9.92 -24.66
CA LEU A 6 -15.65 11.31 -24.20
C LEU A 6 -17.05 11.92 -24.16
N HIS A 7 -17.86 11.70 -25.19
CA HIS A 7 -19.23 12.21 -25.25
C HIS A 7 -20.10 11.59 -24.15
N THR A 8 -20.06 10.26 -23.99
CA THR A 8 -20.77 9.56 -22.91
C THR A 8 -20.34 10.08 -21.53
N ALA A 9 -19.04 10.29 -21.29
CA ALA A 9 -18.52 10.82 -20.03
C ALA A 9 -19.01 12.26 -19.77
N GLN A 10 -18.98 13.12 -20.80
CA GLN A 10 -19.50 14.48 -20.72
C GLN A 10 -21.01 14.52 -20.45
N THR A 11 -21.79 13.64 -21.09
CA THR A 11 -23.24 13.53 -20.87
C THR A 11 -23.55 13.05 -19.46
N VAL A 12 -22.90 11.99 -18.99
CA VAL A 12 -23.08 11.48 -17.62
C VAL A 12 -22.71 12.57 -16.60
N HIS A 13 -21.64 13.34 -16.84
CA HIS A 13 -21.28 14.46 -15.99
C HIS A 13 -22.32 15.57 -15.99
N ALA A 14 -22.78 16.03 -17.15
CA ALA A 14 -23.79 17.09 -17.22
C ALA A 14 -25.05 16.74 -16.42
N VAL A 15 -25.39 15.45 -16.37
CA VAL A 15 -26.50 14.92 -15.56
C VAL A 15 -26.15 14.83 -14.07
N ALA A 16 -24.94 14.37 -13.72
CA ALA A 16 -24.56 14.13 -12.32
C ALA A 16 -24.04 15.37 -11.57
N ALA A 17 -23.45 16.34 -12.27
CA ALA A 17 -22.76 17.48 -11.67
C ALA A 17 -23.65 18.33 -10.74
N PRO A 18 -24.91 18.64 -11.09
CA PRO A 18 -25.78 19.38 -10.17
C PRO A 18 -26.03 18.61 -8.87
N THR A 19 -26.23 17.29 -8.96
CA THR A 19 -26.43 16.42 -7.80
C THR A 19 -25.16 16.31 -6.95
N LEU A 20 -23.98 16.20 -7.56
CA LEU A 20 -22.71 16.18 -6.85
C LEU A 20 -22.42 17.51 -6.15
N ALA A 21 -22.73 18.65 -6.78
CA ALA A 21 -22.60 19.96 -6.17
C ALA A 21 -23.57 20.14 -4.97
N GLN A 22 -24.82 19.72 -5.12
CA GLN A 22 -25.78 19.71 -4.02
C GLN A 22 -25.33 18.79 -2.88
N PHE A 23 -24.81 17.61 -3.20
CA PHE A 23 -24.26 16.69 -2.22
C PHE A 23 -23.07 17.30 -1.47
N ALA A 24 -22.16 17.99 -2.17
CA ALA A 24 -21.04 18.69 -1.56
C ALA A 24 -21.50 19.77 -0.56
N ILE A 25 -22.51 20.56 -0.92
CA ILE A 25 -23.12 21.56 -0.01
C ILE A 25 -23.69 20.88 1.24
N VAL A 26 -24.42 19.77 1.07
CA VAL A 26 -24.96 19.01 2.21
C VAL A 26 -23.82 18.47 3.08
N CYS A 27 -22.77 17.90 2.48
CA CYS A 27 -21.57 17.43 3.19
C CYS A 27 -20.92 18.54 4.00
N ASP A 28 -20.78 19.74 3.43
CA ASP A 28 -20.25 20.90 4.15
C ASP A 28 -21.15 21.32 5.32
N LEU A 29 -22.48 21.26 5.17
CA LEU A 29 -23.41 21.62 6.24
C LEU A 29 -23.39 20.60 7.40
N ILE A 30 -23.29 19.30 7.09
CA ILE A 30 -23.32 18.24 8.11
C ILE A 30 -21.97 17.97 8.77
N THR A 31 -20.89 18.59 8.29
CA THR A 31 -19.55 18.45 8.87
C THR A 31 -19.17 19.68 9.72
N PRO A 32 -19.27 19.60 11.05
CA PRO A 32 -19.24 20.79 11.91
C PRO A 32 -17.83 21.32 12.19
N LEU A 33 -16.77 20.52 12.03
CA LEU A 33 -15.41 20.96 12.38
C LEU A 33 -14.82 21.78 11.22
N LYS A 34 -14.86 23.11 11.32
CA LYS A 34 -14.36 24.01 10.27
C LYS A 34 -12.86 24.34 10.37
N PHE A 35 -12.27 24.23 11.56
CA PHE A 35 -10.85 24.50 11.82
C PHE A 35 -10.34 25.84 11.25
N GLU A 36 -11.16 26.89 11.26
CA GLU A 36 -10.87 28.18 10.60
C GLU A 36 -9.50 28.76 11.01
N ALA A 37 -9.20 28.79 12.31
CA ALA A 37 -7.92 29.30 12.81
C ALA A 37 -6.72 28.48 12.32
N LEU A 38 -6.85 27.15 12.27
CA LEU A 38 -5.77 26.27 11.83
C LEU A 38 -5.60 26.33 10.31
N ASN A 39 -6.70 26.47 9.56
CA ASN A 39 -6.68 26.71 8.13
C ASN A 39 -6.00 28.05 7.80
N ALA A 40 -6.39 29.13 8.48
CA ALA A 40 -5.77 30.44 8.31
C ALA A 40 -4.26 30.42 8.64
N PHE A 41 -3.85 29.65 9.66
CA PHE A 41 -2.43 29.44 9.96
C PHE A 41 -1.69 28.75 8.80
N ILE A 42 -2.24 27.67 8.25
CA ILE A 42 -1.64 26.98 7.10
C ILE A 42 -1.57 27.91 5.89
N ASP A 43 -2.66 28.60 5.56
CA ASP A 43 -2.71 29.49 4.41
C ASP A 43 -1.72 30.67 4.57
N GLY A 44 -1.47 31.12 5.80
CA GLY A 44 -0.48 32.15 6.12
C GLY A 44 0.99 31.72 5.97
N ILE A 45 1.30 30.42 5.96
CA ILE A 45 2.68 29.92 5.75
C ILE A 45 2.93 29.41 4.33
N VAL A 46 1.90 29.36 3.48
CA VAL A 46 2.00 28.88 2.10
C VAL A 46 2.71 29.93 1.24
N SER A 47 3.73 29.48 0.49
CA SER A 47 4.48 30.26 -0.48
C SER A 47 4.88 29.40 -1.68
N PRO A 48 5.42 29.98 -2.77
CA PRO A 48 5.91 29.21 -3.92
C PRO A 48 7.01 28.19 -3.57
N SER A 49 7.68 28.34 -2.42
CA SER A 49 8.72 27.41 -1.96
C SER A 49 8.21 26.36 -0.97
N THR A 50 6.93 26.37 -0.60
CA THR A 50 6.34 25.38 0.31
C THR A 50 5.44 24.40 -0.45
N PRO A 51 5.18 23.20 0.11
CA PRO A 51 4.16 22.32 -0.42
C PRO A 51 2.77 22.99 -0.48
N PRO A 52 1.88 22.49 -1.35
CA PRO A 52 0.47 22.91 -1.39
C PRO A 52 -0.24 22.79 -0.02
N PRO A 53 -1.28 23.61 0.25
CA PRO A 53 -1.94 23.68 1.56
C PRO A 53 -2.47 22.33 2.08
N ASP A 54 -3.07 21.52 1.21
CA ASP A 54 -3.53 20.14 1.46
C ASP A 54 -2.37 19.21 1.90
N VAL A 55 -1.22 19.29 1.23
CA VAL A 55 -0.02 18.53 1.60
C VAL A 55 0.54 18.99 2.95
N LEU A 56 0.50 20.30 3.23
CA LEU A 56 0.90 20.84 4.54
C LEU A 56 -0.02 20.35 5.66
N ARG A 57 -1.35 20.41 5.46
CA ARG A 57 -2.34 19.89 6.42
C ARG A 57 -2.10 18.41 6.72
N TYR A 58 -1.90 17.61 5.68
CA TYR A 58 -1.59 16.19 5.81
C TYR A 58 -0.30 15.96 6.59
N THR A 59 0.76 16.71 6.27
CA THR A 59 2.07 16.62 6.92
C THR A 59 1.95 16.97 8.41
N VAL A 60 1.26 18.07 8.75
CA VAL A 60 1.01 18.49 10.13
C VAL A 60 0.25 17.41 10.91
N CYS A 61 -0.81 16.82 10.35
CA CYS A 61 -1.52 15.73 11.01
C CYS A 61 -0.68 14.46 11.17
N LEU A 62 0.12 14.12 10.16
CA LEU A 62 0.98 12.94 10.17
C LEU A 62 1.99 12.99 11.32
N PHE A 63 2.65 14.13 11.52
CA PHE A 63 3.57 14.32 12.65
C PHE A 63 2.83 14.61 13.97
N GLY A 64 1.73 15.37 13.90
CA GLY A 64 0.87 15.69 15.04
C GLY A 64 0.23 14.47 15.69
N ALA A 65 0.17 13.33 15.01
CA ALA A 65 -0.28 12.07 15.60
C ALA A 65 0.65 11.54 16.71
N TYR A 66 1.94 11.89 16.74
CA TYR A 66 2.93 11.33 17.69
C TYR A 66 2.66 11.67 19.17
N PRO A 67 2.37 12.94 19.54
CA PRO A 67 1.96 13.27 20.90
C PRO A 67 0.75 12.45 21.36
N PHE A 68 -0.31 12.40 20.55
CA PHE A 68 -1.51 11.61 20.87
C PHE A 68 -1.20 10.11 20.97
N ALA A 69 -0.39 9.58 20.06
CA ALA A 69 0.02 8.19 20.07
C ALA A 69 0.86 7.80 21.29
N THR A 70 1.63 8.73 21.85
CA THR A 70 2.40 8.51 23.07
C THR A 70 1.50 8.44 24.30
N LEU A 71 0.43 9.23 24.32
CA LEU A 71 -0.55 9.28 25.40
C LEU A 71 -1.59 8.16 25.31
N PHE A 72 -1.90 7.68 24.11
CA PHE A 72 -2.95 6.69 23.85
C PHE A 72 -2.88 5.42 24.72
N PRO A 73 -1.70 4.81 24.96
CA PRO A 73 -1.60 3.62 25.80
C PRO A 73 -1.83 3.87 27.29
N LEU A 74 -1.80 5.13 27.75
CA LEU A 74 -2.06 5.51 29.14
C LEU A 74 -3.56 5.47 29.46
N ILE A 75 -4.42 5.47 28.44
CA ILE A 75 -5.86 5.38 28.60
C ILE A 75 -6.21 3.95 29.04
N SER A 76 -6.78 3.77 30.24
CA SER A 76 -7.16 2.44 30.73
C SER A 76 -8.51 1.97 30.20
N SER A 77 -9.47 2.89 29.98
CA SER A 77 -10.83 2.56 29.54
C SER A 77 -10.87 2.24 28.03
N PRO A 78 -11.32 1.04 27.62
CA PRO A 78 -11.51 0.70 26.20
C PRO A 78 -12.45 1.65 25.48
N THR A 79 -13.56 2.05 26.14
CA THR A 79 -14.52 3.02 25.58
C THR A 79 -13.85 4.36 25.29
N ILE A 80 -13.03 4.88 26.21
CA ILE A 80 -12.32 6.14 25.99
C ILE A 80 -11.31 5.98 24.85
N LYS A 81 -10.59 4.85 24.76
CA LYS A 81 -9.70 4.61 23.61
C LYS A 81 -10.44 4.61 22.28
N HIS A 82 -11.62 3.99 22.19
CA HIS A 82 -12.44 4.03 20.98
C HIS A 82 -12.86 5.45 20.63
N LEU A 83 -13.34 6.22 21.62
CA LEU A 83 -13.76 7.61 21.42
C LEU A 83 -12.60 8.51 20.98
N VAL A 84 -11.42 8.37 21.59
CA VAL A 84 -10.21 9.09 21.19
C VAL A 84 -9.76 8.67 19.79
N SER A 85 -9.76 7.37 19.51
CA SER A 85 -9.35 6.81 18.22
C SER A 85 -10.23 7.33 17.08
N LEU A 86 -11.56 7.29 17.27
CA LEU A 86 -12.55 7.78 16.31
C LEU A 86 -12.54 9.31 16.21
N GLY A 87 -12.56 10.01 17.35
CA GLY A 87 -12.64 11.47 17.41
C GLY A 87 -11.43 12.14 16.76
N LEU A 88 -10.21 11.70 17.10
CA LEU A 88 -8.99 12.21 16.46
C LEU A 88 -8.94 11.83 14.97
N GLY A 89 -9.41 10.64 14.61
CA GLY A 89 -9.48 10.21 13.21
C GLY A 89 -10.38 11.08 12.35
N VAL A 90 -11.60 11.37 12.83
CA VAL A 90 -12.55 12.27 12.16
C VAL A 90 -12.03 13.70 12.13
N ALA A 91 -11.40 14.17 13.21
CA ALA A 91 -10.77 15.50 13.24
C ALA A 91 -9.66 15.63 12.18
N ILE A 92 -8.78 14.63 12.09
CA ILE A 92 -7.74 14.55 11.05
C ILE A 92 -8.38 14.51 9.65
N ALA A 93 -9.40 13.67 9.46
CA ALA A 93 -10.07 13.52 8.17
C ALA A 93 -10.69 14.84 7.70
N GLN A 94 -11.39 15.54 8.59
CA GLN A 94 -12.01 16.83 8.30
C GLN A 94 -11.00 17.94 8.10
N PHE A 95 -9.92 17.99 8.90
CA PHE A 95 -8.91 19.02 8.74
C PHE A 95 -8.13 18.87 7.44
N VAL A 96 -7.76 17.64 7.06
CA VAL A 96 -6.96 17.38 5.86
C VAL A 96 -7.80 17.45 4.59
N PHE A 97 -8.99 16.86 4.58
CA PHE A 97 -9.77 16.63 3.36
C PHE A 97 -11.07 17.46 3.27
N GLY A 98 -11.34 18.34 4.25
CA GLY A 98 -12.61 19.05 4.32
C GLY A 98 -13.79 18.07 4.43
N SER A 99 -14.95 18.41 3.88
CA SER A 99 -16.14 17.55 3.96
C SER A 99 -16.08 16.25 3.15
N THR A 100 -15.06 16.07 2.30
CA THR A 100 -14.94 14.89 1.43
C THR A 100 -14.71 13.59 2.19
N TRP A 101 -14.32 13.62 3.48
CA TRP A 101 -14.23 12.40 4.30
C TRP A 101 -15.59 11.71 4.53
N VAL A 102 -16.71 12.34 4.16
CA VAL A 102 -18.02 11.67 4.08
C VAL A 102 -17.97 10.46 3.14
N HIS A 103 -17.13 10.45 2.11
CA HIS A 103 -16.98 9.31 1.20
C HIS A 103 -16.48 8.02 1.90
N PRO A 104 -15.34 8.01 2.63
CA PRO A 104 -14.96 6.85 3.43
C PRO A 104 -15.96 6.54 4.56
N LEU A 105 -16.72 7.52 5.06
CA LEU A 105 -17.80 7.28 6.03
C LEU A 105 -18.93 6.44 5.41
N ILE A 106 -19.37 6.79 4.20
CA ILE A 106 -20.39 6.03 3.44
C ILE A 106 -19.88 4.62 3.15
N MET A 107 -18.64 4.47 2.69
CA MET A 107 -18.04 3.14 2.47
C MET A 107 -18.07 2.28 3.74
N THR A 108 -17.71 2.88 4.87
CA THR A 108 -17.66 2.24 6.20
C THR A 108 -19.07 1.84 6.67
N ALA A 109 -20.03 2.76 6.62
CA ALA A 109 -21.41 2.53 7.02
C ALA A 109 -22.08 1.47 6.14
N GLY A 110 -21.93 1.57 4.82
CA GLY A 110 -22.45 0.58 3.86
C GLY A 110 -21.88 -0.80 4.12
N SER A 111 -20.57 -0.92 4.37
CA SER A 111 -19.93 -2.19 4.72
C SER A 111 -20.47 -2.78 6.02
N TYR A 112 -20.80 -1.95 7.02
CA TYR A 112 -21.40 -2.43 8.27
C TYR A 112 -22.81 -2.98 8.04
N VAL A 113 -23.64 -2.25 7.30
CA VAL A 113 -24.99 -2.70 6.93
C VAL A 113 -24.92 -4.02 6.17
N LEU A 114 -24.00 -4.15 5.21
CA LEU A 114 -23.79 -5.40 4.47
C LEU A 114 -23.39 -6.56 5.42
N VAL A 115 -22.58 -6.30 6.43
CA VAL A 115 -22.24 -7.32 7.45
C VAL A 115 -23.44 -7.71 8.32
N LEU A 116 -24.44 -6.83 8.50
CA LEU A 116 -25.67 -7.14 9.22
C LEU A 116 -26.66 -7.96 8.37
N VAL A 117 -26.80 -7.65 7.09
CA VAL A 117 -27.90 -8.18 6.25
C VAL A 117 -27.47 -9.24 5.23
N ALA A 118 -26.22 -9.24 4.78
CA ALA A 118 -25.79 -10.14 3.71
C ALA A 118 -25.59 -11.58 4.23
N PRO A 119 -25.82 -12.61 3.38
CA PRO A 119 -25.52 -13.99 3.74
C PRO A 119 -24.05 -14.16 4.15
N ARG A 120 -23.81 -14.76 5.33
CA ARG A 120 -22.47 -14.93 5.91
C ARG A 120 -21.46 -15.60 4.97
N ARG A 121 -21.95 -16.50 4.10
CA ARG A 121 -21.14 -17.19 3.06
C ARG A 121 -20.58 -16.25 1.98
N HIS A 122 -21.23 -15.12 1.72
CA HIS A 122 -20.86 -14.22 0.61
C HIS A 122 -20.43 -12.82 1.08
N VAL A 123 -20.56 -12.51 2.37
CA VAL A 123 -20.32 -11.17 2.95
C VAL A 123 -18.95 -10.58 2.57
N GLY A 124 -17.89 -11.39 2.53
CA GLY A 124 -16.55 -10.94 2.13
C GLY A 124 -16.49 -10.47 0.67
N ALA A 125 -17.06 -11.25 -0.26
CA ALA A 125 -17.10 -10.89 -1.67
C ALA A 125 -18.02 -9.69 -1.94
N ILE A 126 -19.19 -9.63 -1.28
CA ILE A 126 -20.12 -8.52 -1.39
C ILE A 126 -19.49 -7.21 -0.88
N SER A 127 -18.81 -7.27 0.28
CA SER A 127 -18.06 -6.12 0.82
C SER A 127 -16.92 -5.70 -0.12
N LEU A 128 -16.20 -6.65 -0.72
CA LEU A 128 -15.16 -6.35 -1.72
C LEU A 128 -15.72 -5.58 -2.91
N VAL A 129 -16.83 -6.05 -3.48
CA VAL A 129 -17.49 -5.38 -4.61
C VAL A 129 -17.97 -3.98 -4.20
N TRP A 130 -18.66 -3.84 -3.07
CA TRP A 130 -19.11 -2.54 -2.55
C TRP A 130 -17.96 -1.53 -2.43
N ASN A 131 -16.86 -1.92 -1.77
CA ASN A 131 -15.75 -1.02 -1.52
C ASN A 131 -14.98 -0.67 -2.80
N LEU A 132 -14.74 -1.64 -3.69
CA LEU A 132 -14.06 -1.37 -4.96
C LEU A 132 -14.92 -0.53 -5.91
N VAL A 133 -16.24 -0.75 -5.96
CA VAL A 133 -17.15 0.06 -6.79
C VAL A 133 -17.19 1.50 -6.28
N TYR A 134 -17.35 1.70 -4.98
CA TYR A 134 -17.36 3.05 -4.42
C TYR A 134 -16.04 3.78 -4.64
N LEU A 135 -14.92 3.11 -4.35
CA LEU A 135 -13.58 3.65 -4.61
C LEU A 135 -13.37 3.95 -6.11
N SER A 136 -13.95 3.13 -6.99
CA SER A 136 -13.88 3.36 -8.42
C SER A 136 -14.57 4.65 -8.85
N PHE A 137 -15.72 4.98 -8.26
CA PHE A 137 -16.37 6.27 -8.51
C PHE A 137 -15.50 7.45 -8.09
N SER A 138 -14.84 7.37 -6.92
CA SER A 138 -13.88 8.41 -6.49
C SER A 138 -12.71 8.56 -7.47
N HIS A 139 -12.12 7.44 -7.91
CA HIS A 139 -11.01 7.47 -8.87
C HIS A 139 -11.42 8.04 -10.23
N LEU A 140 -12.58 7.65 -10.74
CA LEU A 140 -13.12 8.20 -12.00
C LEU A 140 -13.46 9.68 -11.88
N TYR A 141 -14.05 10.09 -10.75
CA TYR A 141 -14.33 11.50 -10.48
C TYR A 141 -13.03 12.31 -10.43
N ARG A 142 -11.99 11.82 -9.74
CA ARG A 142 -10.66 12.45 -9.71
C ARG A 142 -10.09 12.62 -11.11
N MET A 143 -10.08 11.55 -11.92
CA MET A 143 -9.59 11.64 -13.30
C MET A 143 -10.35 12.66 -14.14
N TYR A 144 -11.62 12.92 -13.80
CA TYR A 144 -12.42 13.91 -14.48
C TYR A 144 -12.11 15.34 -14.03
N VAL A 145 -12.04 15.60 -12.71
CA VAL A 145 -11.84 16.97 -12.18
C VAL A 145 -10.38 17.42 -12.12
N ASP A 146 -9.44 16.48 -12.02
CA ASP A 146 -8.00 16.74 -11.83
C ASP A 146 -7.17 15.68 -12.55
N TYR A 147 -7.35 15.57 -13.87
CA TYR A 147 -6.61 14.63 -14.72
C TYR A 147 -5.10 14.92 -14.66
N MET A 148 -4.29 13.90 -14.33
CA MET A 148 -2.83 14.01 -14.08
C MET A 148 -2.44 14.97 -12.95
N GLY A 149 -3.39 15.45 -12.15
CA GLY A 149 -3.11 16.42 -11.11
C GLY A 149 -2.46 15.83 -9.85
N VAL A 150 -1.78 16.71 -9.14
CA VAL A 150 -0.99 16.40 -7.93
C VAL A 150 -1.73 16.70 -6.63
N THR A 151 -3.02 17.05 -6.70
CA THR A 151 -3.82 17.34 -5.51
C THR A 151 -3.93 16.12 -4.60
N LEU A 152 -3.80 16.36 -3.30
CA LEU A 152 -4.04 15.37 -2.27
C LEU A 152 -5.54 15.25 -2.04
N GLU A 153 -6.09 14.07 -2.30
CA GLU A 153 -7.52 13.83 -2.29
C GLU A 153 -7.88 12.58 -1.47
N ILE A 154 -9.13 12.49 -1.03
CA ILE A 154 -9.62 11.50 -0.06
C ILE A 154 -9.46 10.04 -0.51
N SER A 155 -9.30 9.77 -1.82
CA SER A 155 -9.08 8.45 -2.40
C SER A 155 -7.91 7.69 -1.75
N GLY A 156 -6.85 8.37 -1.33
CA GLY A 156 -5.75 7.73 -0.57
C GLY A 156 -6.21 7.14 0.76
N ALA A 157 -7.06 7.86 1.50
CA ALA A 157 -7.67 7.35 2.74
C ALA A 157 -8.72 6.27 2.45
N GLN A 158 -9.53 6.43 1.39
CA GLN A 158 -10.49 5.41 0.96
C GLN A 158 -9.80 4.10 0.57
N MET A 159 -8.61 4.16 -0.04
CA MET A 159 -7.79 2.99 -0.35
C MET A 159 -7.41 2.21 0.92
N ILE A 160 -7.01 2.88 1.99
CA ILE A 160 -6.71 2.26 3.29
C ILE A 160 -7.97 1.66 3.92
N VAL A 161 -9.07 2.43 3.94
CA VAL A 161 -10.36 1.99 4.48
C VAL A 161 -10.89 0.78 3.71
N CYS A 162 -10.79 0.77 2.37
CA CYS A 162 -11.15 -0.37 1.53
C CYS A 162 -10.46 -1.66 1.98
N MET A 163 -9.15 -1.63 2.27
CA MET A 163 -8.44 -2.81 2.77
C MET A 163 -8.99 -3.27 4.12
N LYS A 164 -9.18 -2.34 5.08
CA LYS A 164 -9.73 -2.63 6.40
C LYS A 164 -11.12 -3.25 6.34
N LEU A 165 -12.03 -2.65 5.57
CA LEU A 165 -13.44 -3.06 5.51
C LEU A 165 -13.62 -4.41 4.81
N THR A 166 -12.86 -4.65 3.76
CA THR A 166 -12.90 -5.93 3.03
C THR A 166 -12.25 -7.05 3.84
N ALA A 167 -11.10 -6.78 4.49
CA ALA A 167 -10.48 -7.72 5.41
C ALA A 167 -11.42 -8.08 6.56
N PHE A 168 -12.06 -7.08 7.19
CA PHE A 168 -13.03 -7.29 8.25
C PHE A 168 -14.21 -8.17 7.82
N ALA A 169 -14.81 -7.92 6.65
CA ALA A 169 -15.92 -8.72 6.16
C ALA A 169 -15.50 -10.19 5.88
N TYR A 170 -14.31 -10.42 5.32
CA TYR A 170 -13.78 -11.78 5.17
C TYR A 170 -13.45 -12.43 6.52
N ASN A 171 -12.99 -11.67 7.50
CA ASN A 171 -12.71 -12.20 8.83
C ASN A 171 -14.02 -12.59 9.57
N ILE A 172 -15.13 -11.89 9.32
CA ILE A 172 -16.48 -12.29 9.77
C ILE A 172 -16.94 -13.57 9.06
N HIS A 173 -16.76 -13.67 7.74
CA HIS A 173 -17.01 -14.91 7.00
C HIS A 173 -16.25 -16.08 7.63
N ASP A 174 -14.96 -15.88 7.90
CA ASP A 174 -14.08 -16.90 8.44
C ASP A 174 -14.50 -17.35 9.85
N GLY A 175 -14.87 -16.43 10.72
CA GLY A 175 -15.31 -16.75 12.08
C GLY A 175 -16.67 -17.44 12.18
N VAL A 176 -17.58 -17.17 11.23
CA VAL A 176 -18.96 -17.70 11.28
C VAL A 176 -19.16 -18.93 10.38
N VAL A 177 -18.51 -18.97 9.21
CA VAL A 177 -18.73 -20.01 8.19
C VAL A 177 -17.63 -21.06 8.19
N ASP A 178 -16.37 -20.62 8.13
CA ASP A 178 -15.22 -21.53 7.98
C ASP A 178 -14.65 -22.03 9.33
N GLY A 179 -15.20 -21.59 10.47
CA GLY A 179 -14.68 -21.94 11.80
C GLY A 179 -14.41 -23.43 12.01
N ARG A 180 -15.32 -24.31 11.56
CA ARG A 180 -15.16 -25.78 11.67
C ARG A 180 -14.14 -26.37 10.69
N ARG A 181 -13.87 -25.69 9.57
CA ARG A 181 -12.89 -26.14 8.56
C ARG A 181 -11.46 -25.90 9.01
N PHE A 182 -11.21 -24.95 9.91
CA PHE A 182 -9.87 -24.64 10.37
C PHE A 182 -9.23 -25.78 11.17
N ASP A 183 -10.03 -26.62 11.82
CA ASP A 183 -9.56 -27.77 12.61
C ASP A 183 -9.53 -29.07 11.80
N SER A 184 -9.93 -29.03 10.51
CA SER A 184 -9.87 -30.20 9.63
C SER A 184 -8.41 -30.49 9.22
N PRO A 185 -7.91 -31.72 9.43
CA PRO A 185 -6.55 -32.09 9.02
C PRO A 185 -6.34 -31.90 7.51
N THR A 186 -5.18 -31.39 7.11
CA THR A 186 -4.78 -31.31 5.70
C THR A 186 -3.29 -31.56 5.53
N ASP A 187 -2.92 -32.43 4.58
CA ASP A 187 -1.53 -32.68 4.22
C ASP A 187 -0.92 -31.52 3.40
N ASN A 188 -1.77 -30.60 2.91
CA ASN A 188 -1.32 -29.45 2.14
C ASN A 188 -0.80 -28.34 3.08
N LYS A 189 0.54 -28.27 3.24
CA LYS A 189 1.22 -27.24 4.05
C LYS A 189 0.80 -25.80 3.73
N ASN A 190 0.52 -25.49 2.46
CA ASN A 190 0.06 -24.15 2.09
C ASN A 190 -1.35 -23.88 2.59
N LEU A 191 -2.24 -24.87 2.48
CA LEU A 191 -3.61 -24.75 2.99
C LEU A 191 -3.62 -24.64 4.52
N ALA A 192 -2.81 -25.45 5.21
CA ALA A 192 -2.63 -25.37 6.66
C ALA A 192 -2.16 -23.97 7.11
N ARG A 193 -1.16 -23.40 6.42
CA ARG A 193 -0.70 -22.01 6.67
C ARG A 193 -1.83 -20.99 6.49
N VAL A 194 -2.62 -21.12 5.42
CA VAL A 194 -3.74 -20.20 5.14
C VAL A 194 -4.82 -20.33 6.22
N PHE A 195 -5.19 -21.54 6.62
CA PHE A 195 -6.19 -21.77 7.67
C PHE A 195 -5.71 -21.28 9.04
N ALA A 196 -4.45 -21.48 9.40
CA ALA A 196 -3.88 -20.92 10.62
C ALA A 196 -3.97 -19.38 10.63
N SER A 197 -3.64 -18.74 9.51
CA SER A 197 -3.77 -17.28 9.38
C SER A 197 -5.23 -16.82 9.47
N ARG A 198 -6.17 -17.51 8.84
CA ARG A 198 -7.60 -17.15 8.89
C ARG A 198 -8.17 -17.33 10.30
N LYS A 199 -7.84 -18.44 10.97
CA LYS A 199 -8.24 -18.71 12.36
C LYS A 199 -7.75 -17.61 13.31
N ALA A 200 -6.50 -17.15 13.16
CA ALA A 200 -5.93 -16.10 14.00
C ALA A 200 -6.61 -14.72 13.82
N LEU A 201 -7.25 -14.48 12.67
CA LEU A 201 -7.88 -13.21 12.31
C LEU A 201 -9.41 -13.25 12.36
N ALA A 202 -9.99 -14.44 12.56
CA ALA A 202 -11.42 -14.67 12.53
C ALA A 202 -12.16 -13.79 13.54
N VAL A 203 -13.28 -13.22 13.11
CA VAL A 203 -14.18 -12.42 13.94
C VAL A 203 -15.50 -13.19 14.07
N THR A 204 -15.82 -13.61 15.29
CA THR A 204 -16.93 -14.53 15.57
C THR A 204 -18.27 -13.82 15.80
N SER A 205 -18.24 -12.53 16.14
CA SER A 205 -19.43 -11.70 16.37
C SER A 205 -19.28 -10.34 15.72
N VAL A 206 -20.42 -9.75 15.30
CA VAL A 206 -20.43 -8.39 14.77
C VAL A 206 -20.14 -7.43 15.93
N PRO A 207 -19.10 -6.57 15.83
CA PRO A 207 -18.77 -5.60 16.87
C PRO A 207 -19.80 -4.48 16.91
N SER A 208 -19.81 -3.74 18.02
CA SER A 208 -20.60 -2.51 18.16
C SER A 208 -20.21 -1.47 17.10
N LEU A 209 -21.10 -0.51 16.86
CA LEU A 209 -20.81 0.64 15.99
C LEU A 209 -19.55 1.39 16.44
N LEU A 210 -19.39 1.60 17.74
CA LEU A 210 -18.23 2.32 18.28
C LEU A 210 -16.92 1.57 17.97
N GLU A 211 -16.85 0.27 18.23
CA GLU A 211 -15.66 -0.56 17.93
C GLU A 211 -15.34 -0.56 16.43
N TYR A 212 -16.35 -0.69 15.58
CA TYR A 212 -16.18 -0.77 14.14
C TYR A 212 -15.74 0.56 13.51
N PHE A 213 -16.42 1.66 13.83
CA PHE A 213 -16.08 2.97 13.26
C PHE A 213 -14.74 3.47 13.80
N SER A 214 -14.43 3.24 15.08
CA SER A 214 -13.12 3.59 15.65
C SER A 214 -11.97 2.77 15.05
N PHE A 215 -12.21 1.51 14.64
CA PHE A 215 -11.25 0.73 13.85
C PHE A 215 -11.02 1.36 12.46
N ALA A 216 -12.09 1.63 11.72
CA ALA A 216 -12.01 2.18 10.37
C ALA A 216 -11.30 3.54 10.36
N PHE A 217 -11.70 4.44 11.27
CA PHE A 217 -11.19 5.80 11.41
C PHE A 217 -10.08 5.93 12.45
N CYS A 218 -9.34 4.87 12.78
CA CYS A 218 -8.26 4.98 13.77
C CYS A 218 -7.20 6.03 13.34
N PHE A 219 -7.06 7.09 14.14
CA PHE A 219 -6.26 8.29 13.82
C PHE A 219 -4.82 8.00 13.35
N SER A 220 -4.15 7.00 13.94
CA SER A 220 -2.75 6.69 13.60
C SER A 220 -2.59 6.00 12.25
N THR A 221 -3.71 5.61 11.61
CA THR A 221 -3.71 4.81 10.38
C THR A 221 -4.55 5.39 9.25
N PHE A 222 -5.40 6.38 9.52
CA PHE A 222 -6.37 6.90 8.56
C PHE A 222 -5.73 7.56 7.34
N LEU A 223 -4.62 8.29 7.54
CA LEU A 223 -3.95 9.05 6.48
C LEU A 223 -3.08 8.17 5.56
N ALA A 224 -1.98 7.62 6.10
CA ALA A 224 -0.97 6.90 5.32
C ALA A 224 -0.98 5.38 5.56
N GLY A 225 -1.86 4.89 6.45
CA GLY A 225 -1.74 3.57 7.05
C GLY A 225 -0.88 3.58 8.33
N PRO A 226 -0.56 2.43 8.93
CA PRO A 226 -0.78 1.12 8.37
C PRO A 226 -2.20 0.56 8.50
N SER A 227 -2.72 -0.09 7.45
CA SER A 227 -3.94 -0.92 7.54
C SER A 227 -3.65 -2.20 8.32
N PHE A 228 -4.06 -2.28 9.58
CA PHE A 228 -4.00 -3.52 10.36
C PHE A 228 -5.35 -4.23 10.41
N GLU A 229 -5.33 -5.46 10.92
CA GLU A 229 -6.50 -6.33 11.05
C GLU A 229 -7.39 -5.89 12.22
N PHE A 230 -8.71 -6.13 12.15
CA PHE A 230 -9.62 -5.78 13.26
C PHE A 230 -9.25 -6.48 14.57
N ARG A 231 -8.71 -7.71 14.50
CA ARG A 231 -8.26 -8.44 15.69
C ARG A 231 -7.11 -7.71 16.41
N GLU A 232 -6.15 -7.21 15.64
CA GLU A 232 -5.05 -6.38 16.16
C GLU A 232 -5.60 -5.12 16.86
N TYR A 233 -6.62 -4.50 16.26
CA TYR A 233 -7.26 -3.33 16.84
C TYR A 233 -7.88 -3.62 18.20
N ILE A 234 -8.81 -4.58 18.24
CA ILE A 234 -9.62 -4.82 19.43
C ILE A 234 -8.78 -5.36 20.58
N ASP A 235 -7.73 -6.15 20.29
CA ASP A 235 -6.84 -6.68 21.32
C ASP A 235 -6.01 -5.58 22.01
N VAL A 236 -5.58 -4.55 21.28
CA VAL A 236 -4.87 -3.40 21.86
C VAL A 236 -5.82 -2.47 22.61
N ILE A 237 -7.03 -2.26 22.10
CA ILE A 237 -8.01 -1.41 22.78
C ILE A 237 -8.40 -2.03 24.13
N ASN A 238 -8.74 -3.32 24.14
CA ASN A 238 -9.14 -4.06 25.35
C ASN A 238 -7.97 -4.42 26.27
N GLY A 239 -6.72 -4.22 25.84
CA GLY A 239 -5.54 -4.53 26.65
C GLY A 239 -5.23 -6.04 26.75
N THR A 240 -5.83 -6.87 25.89
CA THR A 240 -5.56 -8.31 25.81
C THR A 240 -4.28 -8.61 25.04
N LYS A 241 -3.78 -7.66 24.24
CA LYS A 241 -2.50 -7.81 23.55
C LYS A 241 -1.33 -7.68 24.54
N VAL A 242 -0.61 -8.78 24.75
CA VAL A 242 0.63 -8.79 25.54
C VAL A 242 1.74 -8.08 24.74
N VAL A 243 2.24 -6.96 25.26
CA VAL A 243 3.31 -6.17 24.64
C VAL A 243 4.61 -6.24 25.44
N GLY A 244 5.75 -6.28 24.73
CA GLY A 244 7.08 -6.23 25.35
C GLY A 244 7.65 -4.81 25.46
N PRO A 245 8.85 -4.64 26.04
CA PRO A 245 9.56 -3.36 26.03
C PRO A 245 9.95 -2.92 24.61
N GLY A 246 10.49 -1.70 24.50
CA GLY A 246 11.05 -1.17 23.25
C GLY A 246 10.08 -0.42 22.34
N ARG A 247 8.80 -0.29 22.73
CA ARG A 247 7.77 0.44 21.97
C ARG A 247 8.21 1.87 21.60
N VAL A 248 8.63 2.65 22.60
CA VAL A 248 9.04 4.05 22.40
C VAL A 248 10.26 4.13 21.47
N ARG A 249 11.27 3.30 21.71
CA ARG A 249 12.46 3.21 20.85
C ARG A 249 12.07 2.87 19.41
N ALA A 250 11.18 1.92 19.20
CA ALA A 250 10.72 1.54 17.86
C ALA A 250 9.96 2.69 17.17
N GLY A 251 9.05 3.35 17.88
CA GLY A 251 8.31 4.52 17.35
C GLY A 251 9.22 5.70 16.98
N VAL A 252 10.18 6.05 17.85
CA VAL A 252 11.15 7.12 17.61
C VAL A 252 12.10 6.75 16.47
N THR A 253 12.58 5.51 16.41
CA THR A 253 13.44 5.04 15.30
C THR A 253 12.74 5.22 13.95
N LYS A 254 11.44 4.86 13.89
CA LYS A 254 10.62 5.04 12.68
C LYS A 254 10.40 6.51 12.36
N LEU A 255 10.21 7.37 13.36
CA LEU A 255 10.15 8.83 13.16
C LEU A 255 11.44 9.35 12.52
N SER A 256 12.60 8.97 13.06
CA SER A 256 13.91 9.40 12.54
C SER A 256 14.14 8.95 11.10
N ILE A 257 13.82 7.69 10.77
CA ILE A 257 13.92 7.16 9.41
C ILE A 257 12.94 7.91 8.48
N GLY A 258 11.72 8.14 8.95
CA GLY A 258 10.70 8.88 8.20
C GLY A 258 11.13 10.31 7.89
N LEU A 259 11.61 11.04 8.88
CA LEU A 259 12.15 12.40 8.75
C LEU A 259 13.32 12.47 7.78
N PHE A 260 14.22 11.48 7.80
CA PHE A 260 15.32 11.39 6.85
C PHE A 260 14.82 11.36 5.39
N TYR A 261 13.85 10.49 5.06
CA TYR A 261 13.33 10.39 3.69
C TYR A 261 12.44 11.57 3.27
N VAL A 262 11.68 12.15 4.19
CA VAL A 262 10.94 13.40 3.95
C VAL A 262 11.93 14.54 3.68
N GLY A 263 13.00 14.65 4.48
CA GLY A 263 14.06 15.64 4.30
C GLY A 263 14.79 15.49 2.96
N LEU A 264 15.11 14.26 2.54
CA LEU A 264 15.67 14.01 1.20
C LEU A 264 14.73 14.49 0.09
N THR A 265 13.43 14.21 0.22
CA THR A 265 12.44 14.67 -0.77
C THR A 265 12.34 16.20 -0.79
N ALA A 266 12.33 16.84 0.38
CA ALA A 266 12.26 18.30 0.46
C ALA A 266 13.51 18.97 -0.13
N ALA A 267 14.70 18.40 0.10
CA ALA A 267 15.96 18.95 -0.39
C ALA A 267 16.16 18.78 -1.90
N PHE A 268 15.77 17.63 -2.46
CA PHE A 268 16.13 17.25 -3.85
C PHE A 268 14.94 17.02 -4.76
N GLY A 269 13.71 16.89 -4.24
CA GLY A 269 12.54 16.46 -5.02
C GLY A 269 12.16 17.38 -6.18
N MET A 270 12.37 18.70 -6.03
CA MET A 270 12.10 19.67 -7.11
C MET A 270 13.14 19.61 -8.24
N GLN A 271 14.35 19.11 -7.96
CA GLN A 271 15.42 18.99 -8.95
C GLN A 271 15.26 17.73 -9.81
N TYR A 272 14.49 16.75 -9.34
CA TYR A 272 14.26 15.48 -10.02
C TYR A 272 12.74 15.17 -10.12
N PRO A 273 11.96 15.98 -10.84
CA PRO A 273 10.54 15.74 -11.04
C PRO A 273 10.29 14.48 -11.87
N THR A 274 9.12 13.87 -11.70
CA THR A 274 8.70 12.69 -12.47
C THR A 274 8.54 12.95 -13.97
N THR A 275 8.46 14.22 -14.38
CA THR A 275 8.43 14.60 -15.80
C THR A 275 9.71 14.22 -16.55
N MET A 276 10.84 14.09 -15.86
CA MET A 276 12.12 13.68 -16.44
C MET A 276 12.05 12.33 -17.16
N PHE A 277 11.12 11.43 -16.79
CA PHE A 277 10.98 10.13 -17.43
C PHE A 277 10.50 10.21 -18.88
N PHE A 278 9.80 11.29 -19.25
CA PHE A 278 9.24 11.51 -20.58
C PHE A 278 9.68 12.85 -21.19
N ASP A 279 10.76 13.44 -20.65
CA ASP A 279 11.38 14.66 -21.17
C ASP A 279 12.41 14.32 -22.26
N ASP A 280 12.27 14.96 -23.42
CA ASP A 280 13.15 14.77 -24.58
C ASP A 280 14.59 15.23 -24.28
N ALA A 281 14.79 16.22 -23.41
CA ALA A 281 16.12 16.67 -23.00
C ALA A 281 16.87 15.58 -22.22
N VAL A 282 16.16 14.84 -21.36
CA VAL A 282 16.72 13.69 -20.65
C VAL A 282 16.94 12.52 -21.60
N ALA A 283 16.04 12.32 -22.58
CA ALA A 283 16.17 11.29 -23.61
C ALA A 283 17.38 11.48 -24.53
N ALA A 284 17.77 12.74 -24.79
CA ALA A 284 18.94 13.08 -25.60
C ALA A 284 20.28 12.84 -24.88
N LEU A 285 20.27 12.60 -23.56
CA LEU A 285 21.49 12.32 -22.81
C LEU A 285 22.10 10.98 -23.24
N PRO A 286 23.44 10.86 -23.24
CA PRO A 286 24.09 9.56 -23.33
C PRO A 286 23.60 8.61 -22.22
N TRP A 287 23.47 7.31 -22.53
CA TRP A 287 22.88 6.33 -21.62
C TRP A 287 23.53 6.28 -20.23
N TYR A 288 24.84 6.55 -20.14
CA TYR A 288 25.59 6.55 -18.88
C TYR A 288 25.28 7.75 -17.99
N LYS A 289 24.63 8.80 -18.52
CA LYS A 289 24.04 9.91 -17.74
C LYS A 289 22.54 9.71 -17.54
N GLN A 290 21.84 9.28 -18.60
CA GLN A 290 20.39 9.07 -18.57
C GLN A 290 19.96 8.08 -17.47
N ILE A 291 20.57 6.89 -17.42
CA ILE A 291 20.17 5.84 -16.48
C ILE A 291 20.35 6.27 -15.01
N PRO A 292 21.53 6.79 -14.58
CA PRO A 292 21.69 7.27 -13.20
C PRO A 292 20.73 8.42 -12.85
N THR A 293 20.51 9.38 -13.75
CA THR A 293 19.57 10.49 -13.53
C THR A 293 18.16 9.98 -13.27
N LEU A 294 17.67 9.08 -14.12
CA LEU A 294 16.33 8.50 -13.97
C LEU A 294 16.22 7.59 -12.74
N TYR A 295 17.28 6.85 -12.42
CA TYR A 295 17.32 6.02 -11.20
C TYR A 295 17.21 6.88 -9.94
N PHE A 296 17.94 8.00 -9.89
CA PHE A 296 17.90 8.91 -8.76
C PHE A 296 16.55 9.63 -8.65
N ALA A 297 15.98 10.05 -9.78
CA ALA A 297 14.63 10.62 -9.82
C ALA A 297 13.58 9.63 -9.29
N PHE A 298 13.65 8.37 -9.69
CA PHE A 298 12.78 7.33 -9.15
C PHE A 298 13.00 7.16 -7.64
N PHE A 299 14.26 7.06 -7.20
CA PHE A 299 14.58 6.90 -5.78
C PHE A 299 13.95 8.01 -4.93
N LEU A 300 14.09 9.28 -5.34
CA LEU A 300 13.47 10.42 -4.67
C LEU A 300 11.93 10.38 -4.70
N PHE A 301 11.34 9.89 -5.80
CA PHE A 301 9.90 9.63 -5.85
C PHE A 301 9.48 8.61 -4.77
N LYS A 302 10.22 7.51 -4.63
CA LYS A 302 9.94 6.49 -3.59
C LYS A 302 10.17 7.02 -2.17
N CYS A 303 11.13 7.93 -1.96
CA CYS A 303 11.38 8.53 -0.65
C CYS A 303 10.14 9.18 -0.04
N ARG A 304 9.21 9.69 -0.85
CA ARG A 304 7.90 10.20 -0.40
C ARG A 304 7.12 9.14 0.36
N PHE A 305 7.02 7.93 -0.22
CA PHE A 305 6.34 6.79 0.39
C PHE A 305 7.13 6.23 1.58
N TYR A 306 8.45 6.14 1.46
CA TYR A 306 9.32 5.70 2.57
C TYR A 306 9.15 6.58 3.79
N GLY A 307 9.14 7.90 3.59
CA GLY A 307 8.89 8.89 4.65
C GLY A 307 7.52 8.70 5.26
N CYS A 308 6.47 8.97 4.47
CA CYS A 308 5.10 9.02 4.99
C CYS A 308 4.65 7.72 5.64
N TRP A 309 4.94 6.56 5.03
CA TRP A 309 4.54 5.27 5.59
C TRP A 309 5.31 4.94 6.87
N THR A 310 6.62 5.24 6.93
CA THR A 310 7.41 4.95 8.13
C THR A 310 7.02 5.86 9.31
N VAL A 311 6.69 7.13 9.06
CA VAL A 311 6.18 8.05 10.10
C VAL A 311 4.85 7.54 10.66
N ALA A 312 3.90 7.18 9.80
CA ALA A 312 2.59 6.69 10.25
C ALA A 312 2.69 5.34 10.99
N GLU A 313 3.60 4.46 10.53
CA GLU A 313 3.95 3.22 11.22
C GLU A 313 4.50 3.50 12.62
N GLY A 314 5.37 4.50 12.78
CA GLY A 314 5.93 4.90 14.08
C GLY A 314 4.86 5.39 15.06
N ALA A 315 3.94 6.25 14.62
CA ALA A 315 2.80 6.68 15.43
C ALA A 315 1.93 5.47 15.84
N THR A 316 1.66 4.56 14.92
CA THR A 316 0.86 3.36 15.21
C THR A 316 1.56 2.41 16.19
N VAL A 317 2.87 2.25 16.11
CA VAL A 317 3.65 1.48 17.10
C VAL A 317 3.58 2.13 18.49
N LEU A 318 3.63 3.46 18.58
CA LEU A 318 3.51 4.17 19.86
C LEU A 318 2.17 3.92 20.55
N CYS A 319 1.08 3.78 19.79
CA CYS A 319 -0.24 3.39 20.32
C CYS A 319 -0.28 1.96 20.90
N GLY A 320 0.76 1.13 20.68
CA GLY A 320 0.84 -0.24 21.18
C GLY A 320 0.52 -1.33 20.16
N PHE A 321 0.28 -0.97 18.90
CA PHE A 321 0.05 -1.93 17.82
C PHE A 321 1.38 -2.49 17.26
N GLY A 322 1.32 -3.64 16.60
CA GLY A 322 2.42 -4.19 15.81
C GLY A 322 3.51 -4.94 16.58
N TYR A 323 3.28 -5.29 17.84
CA TYR A 323 4.18 -6.19 18.57
C TYR A 323 4.03 -7.64 18.08
N GLU A 324 5.15 -8.30 17.81
CA GLU A 324 5.21 -9.69 17.28
C GLU A 324 5.86 -10.69 18.26
N GLY A 325 6.12 -10.28 19.50
CA GLY A 325 6.86 -11.11 20.45
C GLY A 325 8.38 -10.97 20.33
N VAL A 326 9.08 -12.02 20.76
CA VAL A 326 10.55 -12.11 20.73
C VAL A 326 10.97 -13.03 19.59
N LEU A 327 11.86 -12.54 18.73
CA LEU A 327 12.56 -13.36 17.74
C LEU A 327 14.05 -13.12 17.91
N ASP A 328 14.85 -14.19 17.93
CA ASP A 328 16.31 -14.13 18.09
C ASP A 328 16.75 -13.30 19.31
N GLY A 329 16.03 -13.47 20.43
CA GLY A 329 16.28 -12.75 21.68
C GLY A 329 15.91 -11.26 21.67
N LYS A 330 15.27 -10.74 20.60
CA LYS A 330 14.90 -9.33 20.48
C LYS A 330 13.39 -9.14 20.35
N HIS A 331 12.86 -8.19 21.10
CA HIS A 331 11.47 -7.73 20.96
C HIS A 331 11.25 -7.09 19.59
N ARG A 332 10.22 -7.52 18.87
CA ARG A 332 9.90 -7.02 17.52
C ARG A 332 8.61 -6.21 17.48
N TRP A 333 8.71 -5.06 16.82
CA TRP A 333 7.65 -4.07 16.61
C TRP A 333 7.42 -3.82 15.11
N ASN A 334 7.39 -4.90 14.32
CA ASN A 334 7.25 -4.85 12.86
C ASN A 334 5.93 -5.46 12.36
N GLY A 335 5.00 -5.81 13.25
CA GLY A 335 3.73 -6.45 12.91
C GLY A 335 2.77 -5.59 12.09
N VAL A 336 2.97 -4.27 12.13
CA VAL A 336 2.27 -3.29 11.27
C VAL A 336 3.20 -2.61 10.26
N GLN A 337 4.37 -3.22 9.99
CA GLN A 337 5.37 -2.61 9.13
C GLN A 337 4.90 -2.51 7.68
N TYR A 338 4.85 -1.28 7.14
CA TYR A 338 4.47 -1.03 5.74
C TYR A 338 5.63 -1.24 4.79
N MET A 339 6.80 -0.77 5.19
CA MET A 339 7.98 -0.70 4.34
C MET A 339 9.21 -1.13 5.10
N ASN A 340 10.03 -1.96 4.46
CA ASN A 340 11.41 -2.13 4.87
C ASN A 340 12.30 -1.60 3.74
N VAL A 341 12.71 -0.34 3.87
CA VAL A 341 13.41 0.37 2.78
C VAL A 341 14.73 -0.30 2.44
N TRP A 342 15.50 -0.70 3.45
CA TRP A 342 16.79 -1.36 3.26
C TRP A 342 16.62 -2.70 2.54
N GLU A 343 15.74 -3.56 3.04
CA GLU A 343 15.52 -4.87 2.41
C GLU A 343 14.86 -4.76 1.03
N PHE A 344 14.19 -3.65 0.73
CA PHE A 344 13.64 -3.39 -0.59
C PHE A 344 14.73 -2.95 -1.59
N GLU A 345 15.51 -1.91 -1.27
CA GLU A 345 16.52 -1.35 -2.17
C GLU A 345 17.67 -2.34 -2.43
N PHE A 346 18.00 -3.18 -1.44
CA PHE A 346 19.10 -4.14 -1.53
C PHE A 346 18.64 -5.59 -1.71
N ALA A 347 17.38 -5.82 -2.10
CA ALA A 347 16.90 -7.16 -2.41
C ALA A 347 17.67 -7.77 -3.59
N SER A 348 18.22 -8.97 -3.39
CA SER A 348 18.95 -9.71 -4.44
C SER A 348 18.04 -10.22 -5.57
N CYS A 349 16.71 -10.14 -5.41
CA CYS A 349 15.77 -10.71 -6.36
C CYS A 349 14.38 -10.06 -6.35
N HIS A 350 13.64 -10.23 -7.46
CA HIS A 350 12.34 -9.57 -7.69
C HIS A 350 11.24 -10.00 -6.71
N ARG A 351 11.19 -11.30 -6.38
CA ARG A 351 10.22 -11.81 -5.40
C ARG A 351 10.46 -11.22 -4.02
N ASP A 352 11.72 -11.05 -3.63
CA ASP A 352 12.04 -10.60 -2.28
C ASP A 352 11.80 -9.09 -2.14
N SER A 353 12.21 -8.27 -3.12
CA SER A 353 11.89 -6.84 -3.17
C SER A 353 10.39 -6.56 -3.13
N THR A 354 9.60 -7.18 -4.00
CA THR A 354 8.13 -6.96 -4.04
C THR A 354 7.44 -7.28 -2.71
N ARG A 355 7.97 -8.22 -1.92
CA ARG A 355 7.48 -8.56 -0.57
C ARG A 355 7.87 -7.57 0.52
N LYS A 356 8.79 -6.64 0.24
CA LYS A 356 9.23 -5.58 1.18
C LYS A 356 8.63 -4.21 0.87
N TRP A 357 8.08 -4.05 -0.33
CA TRP A 357 7.31 -2.89 -0.73
C TRP A 357 5.84 -3.02 -0.32
N ASN A 358 5.32 -2.06 0.47
CA ASN A 358 3.92 -2.00 0.88
C ASN A 358 3.40 -3.36 1.39
N LYS A 359 4.09 -3.90 2.40
CA LYS A 359 3.91 -5.25 2.94
C LYS A 359 2.47 -5.52 3.37
N VAL A 360 1.79 -4.50 3.87
CA VAL A 360 0.39 -4.61 4.32
C VAL A 360 -0.56 -4.78 3.13
N THR A 361 -0.41 -3.99 2.08
CA THR A 361 -1.24 -4.16 0.87
C THR A 361 -0.96 -5.51 0.21
N GLN A 362 0.31 -5.93 0.17
CA GLN A 362 0.68 -7.28 -0.30
C GLN A 362 0.03 -8.37 0.55
N GLY A 363 0.03 -8.23 1.88
CA GLY A 363 -0.62 -9.17 2.79
C GLY A 363 -2.15 -9.20 2.62
N TRP A 364 -2.78 -8.06 2.39
CA TRP A 364 -4.21 -7.98 2.08
C TRP A 364 -4.53 -8.70 0.77
N LEU A 365 -3.78 -8.41 -0.30
CA LEU A 365 -3.90 -9.09 -1.60
C LEU A 365 -3.68 -10.61 -1.49
N GLU A 366 -2.65 -11.05 -0.75
CA GLU A 366 -2.36 -12.48 -0.56
C GLU A 366 -3.51 -13.20 0.17
N LYS A 367 -3.97 -12.64 1.29
CA LYS A 367 -4.98 -13.27 2.15
C LYS A 367 -6.37 -13.23 1.52
N TYR A 368 -6.80 -12.07 1.02
CA TYR A 368 -8.19 -11.82 0.69
C TYR A 368 -8.52 -11.93 -0.80
N ILE A 369 -7.51 -11.89 -1.67
CA ILE A 369 -7.70 -12.05 -3.12
C ILE A 369 -7.04 -13.34 -3.61
N TYR A 370 -5.72 -13.45 -3.54
CA TYR A 370 -4.96 -14.56 -4.11
C TYR A 370 -5.39 -15.91 -3.53
N SER A 371 -5.39 -16.06 -2.19
CA SER A 371 -5.76 -17.33 -1.55
C SER A 371 -7.24 -17.72 -1.73
N ARG A 372 -8.08 -16.76 -2.12
CA ARG A 372 -9.54 -16.94 -2.30
C ARG A 372 -9.95 -17.07 -3.77
N THR A 373 -9.02 -16.89 -4.71
CA THR A 373 -9.24 -16.98 -6.15
C THR A 373 -8.39 -18.10 -6.78
N ASN A 374 -8.25 -19.22 -6.06
CA ASN A 374 -7.41 -20.35 -6.47
C ASN A 374 -5.98 -19.96 -6.82
N ASN A 375 -5.39 -19.04 -6.05
CA ASN A 375 -4.02 -18.57 -6.23
C ASN A 375 -3.80 -17.86 -7.59
N SER A 376 -4.81 -17.11 -8.07
CA SER A 376 -4.73 -16.38 -9.34
C SER A 376 -3.94 -15.08 -9.22
N LEU A 377 -2.75 -15.02 -9.83
CA LEU A 377 -1.97 -13.78 -9.92
C LEU A 377 -2.67 -12.72 -10.78
N VAL A 378 -3.39 -13.13 -11.82
CA VAL A 378 -4.13 -12.20 -12.69
C VAL A 378 -5.22 -11.48 -11.90
N ALA A 379 -6.00 -12.21 -11.09
CA ALA A 379 -7.00 -11.60 -10.22
C ALA A 379 -6.36 -10.65 -9.21
N THR A 380 -5.24 -11.05 -8.59
CA THR A 380 -4.50 -10.22 -7.64
C THR A 380 -4.01 -8.91 -8.26
N TYR A 381 -3.35 -8.96 -9.41
CA TYR A 381 -2.84 -7.76 -10.08
C TYR A 381 -3.97 -6.88 -10.63
N PHE A 382 -5.06 -7.47 -11.12
CA PHE A 382 -6.24 -6.73 -11.57
C PHE A 382 -6.91 -5.97 -10.42
N VAL A 383 -7.16 -6.64 -9.28
CA VAL A 383 -7.69 -5.98 -8.09
C VAL A 383 -6.72 -4.92 -7.57
N SER A 384 -5.42 -5.17 -7.63
CA SER A 384 -4.41 -4.17 -7.27
C SER A 384 -4.47 -2.94 -8.17
N ALA A 385 -4.63 -3.11 -9.49
CA ALA A 385 -4.80 -1.99 -10.43
C ALA A 385 -6.08 -1.20 -10.15
N LEU A 386 -7.22 -1.87 -9.99
CA LEU A 386 -8.50 -1.23 -9.65
C LEU A 386 -8.43 -0.44 -8.33
N TRP A 387 -7.73 -0.98 -7.33
CA TRP A 387 -7.54 -0.30 -6.05
C TRP A 387 -6.73 1.00 -6.21
N HIS A 388 -5.77 1.07 -7.14
CA HIS A 388 -5.02 2.30 -7.43
C HIS A 388 -5.79 3.29 -8.31
N GLY A 389 -6.64 2.82 -9.24
CA GLY A 389 -7.52 3.68 -10.05
C GLY A 389 -7.58 3.31 -11.52
N PHE A 390 -7.98 4.27 -12.36
CA PHE A 390 -8.27 4.06 -13.79
C PHE A 390 -7.25 4.70 -14.74
N TYR A 391 -6.17 5.26 -14.22
CA TYR A 391 -5.07 5.73 -15.05
C TYR A 391 -4.43 4.57 -15.81
N PRO A 392 -4.25 4.67 -17.14
CA PRO A 392 -3.72 3.57 -17.96
C PRO A 392 -2.38 3.03 -17.47
N GLY A 393 -1.54 3.89 -16.92
CA GLY A 393 -0.23 3.56 -16.36
C GLY A 393 -0.27 2.52 -15.23
N TYR A 394 -1.31 2.52 -14.40
CA TYR A 394 -1.48 1.47 -13.38
C TYR A 394 -1.64 0.09 -14.01
N TYR A 395 -2.46 -0.02 -15.06
CA TYR A 395 -2.70 -1.28 -15.75
C TYR A 395 -1.46 -1.75 -16.51
N LEU A 396 -0.75 -0.83 -17.17
CA LEU A 396 0.54 -1.14 -17.79
C LEU A 396 1.52 -1.71 -16.77
N PHE A 397 1.71 -1.04 -15.63
CA PHE A 397 2.59 -1.52 -14.56
C PHE A 397 2.17 -2.91 -14.04
N PHE A 398 0.93 -3.06 -13.56
CA PHE A 398 0.49 -4.29 -12.91
C PHE A 398 0.43 -5.49 -13.87
N MET A 399 0.12 -5.27 -15.15
CA MET A 399 0.12 -6.33 -16.16
C MET A 399 1.52 -6.68 -16.67
N LEU A 400 2.53 -5.81 -16.48
CA LEU A 400 3.92 -6.11 -16.79
C LEU A 400 4.65 -6.84 -15.64
N MET A 401 4.22 -6.68 -14.38
CA MET A 401 4.80 -7.36 -13.21
C MET A 401 5.02 -8.89 -13.33
N PRO A 402 4.16 -9.66 -14.03
CA PRO A 402 4.41 -11.09 -14.26
C PRO A 402 5.71 -11.40 -15.01
N LEU A 403 6.19 -10.52 -15.89
CA LEU A 403 7.40 -10.74 -16.69
C LEU A 403 8.69 -10.84 -15.85
N PRO A 404 9.08 -9.84 -15.04
CA PRO A 404 10.24 -9.96 -14.16
C PRO A 404 10.07 -11.06 -13.11
N THR A 405 8.83 -11.33 -12.68
CA THR A 405 8.53 -12.48 -11.81
C THR A 405 8.84 -13.83 -12.48
N ALA A 406 8.50 -13.98 -13.78
CA ALA A 406 8.82 -15.17 -14.56
C ALA A 406 10.33 -15.33 -14.76
N VAL A 407 11.03 -14.25 -15.14
CA VAL A 407 12.51 -14.23 -15.25
C VAL A 407 13.14 -14.67 -13.94
N ASN A 408 12.73 -14.07 -12.82
CA ASN A 408 13.24 -14.43 -11.49
C ASN A 408 13.00 -15.91 -11.14
N ARG A 409 11.82 -16.45 -11.44
CA ARG A 409 11.48 -17.86 -11.19
C ARG A 409 12.37 -18.80 -11.99
N VAL A 410 12.57 -18.53 -13.28
CA VAL A 410 13.43 -19.37 -14.14
C VAL A 410 14.89 -19.24 -13.73
N ALA A 411 15.38 -18.02 -13.46
CA ALA A 411 16.73 -17.78 -12.96
C ALA A 411 17.01 -18.54 -11.66
N HIS A 412 16.06 -18.52 -10.71
CA HIS A 412 16.20 -19.26 -9.46
C HIS A 412 16.27 -20.77 -9.66
N LYS A 413 15.51 -21.31 -10.63
CA LYS A 413 15.50 -22.75 -10.94
C LYS A 413 16.71 -23.21 -11.75
N LYS A 414 17.17 -22.39 -12.71
CA LYS A 414 18.13 -22.80 -13.74
C LYS A 414 19.50 -22.17 -13.60
N LEU A 415 19.58 -20.91 -13.18
CA LEU A 415 20.84 -20.16 -13.08
C LEU A 415 21.45 -20.23 -11.68
N ARG A 416 20.69 -19.96 -10.62
CA ARG A 416 21.17 -19.97 -9.22
C ARG A 416 21.95 -21.25 -8.85
N PRO A 417 21.54 -22.48 -9.25
CA PRO A 417 22.29 -23.70 -8.97
C PRO A 417 23.77 -23.67 -9.41
N TRP A 418 24.11 -22.94 -10.47
CA TRP A 418 25.49 -22.83 -10.96
C TRP A 418 26.41 -21.99 -10.06
N PHE A 419 25.83 -21.19 -9.16
CA PHE A 419 26.55 -20.34 -8.22
C PHE A 419 26.60 -20.90 -6.80
N LEU A 420 25.93 -22.02 -6.54
CA LEU A 420 26.07 -22.77 -5.29
C LEU A 420 27.27 -23.71 -5.35
N GLU A 421 27.81 -24.00 -4.17
CA GLU A 421 28.82 -25.04 -4.01
C GLU A 421 28.21 -26.43 -4.23
N HIS A 422 29.06 -27.45 -4.39
CA HIS A 422 28.59 -28.82 -4.72
C HIS A 422 27.69 -29.42 -3.63
N ASP A 423 27.95 -29.05 -2.36
CA ASP A 423 27.16 -29.43 -1.19
C ASP A 423 25.87 -28.61 -1.02
N GLY A 424 25.64 -27.62 -1.90
CA GLY A 424 24.51 -26.70 -1.84
C GLY A 424 24.71 -25.49 -0.92
N SER A 425 25.90 -25.33 -0.31
CA SER A 425 26.23 -24.18 0.51
C SER A 425 26.42 -22.90 -0.32
N GLU A 426 26.25 -21.76 0.35
CA GLU A 426 26.38 -20.43 -0.26
C GLU A 426 27.81 -19.90 -0.07
N GLY A 427 28.65 -20.01 -1.11
CA GLY A 427 30.02 -19.48 -1.14
C GLY A 427 30.14 -18.11 -1.83
N PHE A 428 31.38 -17.72 -2.16
CA PHE A 428 31.68 -16.43 -2.82
C PHE A 428 30.93 -16.26 -4.16
N LYS A 429 30.83 -17.33 -4.97
CA LYS A 429 30.10 -17.31 -6.25
C LYS A 429 28.64 -16.93 -6.07
N LYS A 430 28.00 -17.45 -5.02
CA LYS A 430 26.62 -17.13 -4.67
C LYS A 430 26.48 -15.67 -4.24
N HIS A 431 27.44 -15.14 -3.49
CA HIS A 431 27.43 -13.73 -3.13
C HIS A 431 27.52 -12.81 -4.36
N VAL A 432 28.41 -13.11 -5.31
CA VAL A 432 28.50 -12.38 -6.59
C VAL A 432 27.18 -12.45 -7.36
N TYR A 433 26.55 -13.63 -7.41
CA TYR A 433 25.23 -13.81 -8.02
C TYR A 433 24.17 -12.92 -7.36
N ASP A 434 24.15 -12.82 -6.03
CA ASP A 434 23.18 -12.02 -5.30
C ASP A 434 23.39 -10.52 -5.51
N VAL A 435 24.65 -10.05 -5.56
CA VAL A 435 24.98 -8.63 -5.80
C VAL A 435 24.59 -8.22 -7.23
N VAL A 436 25.01 -9.01 -8.23
CA VAL A 436 24.66 -8.75 -9.64
C VAL A 436 23.14 -8.87 -9.84
N GLY A 437 22.52 -9.91 -9.28
CA GLY A 437 21.09 -10.12 -9.31
C GLY A 437 20.30 -8.99 -8.65
N GLY A 438 20.80 -8.45 -7.54
CA GLY A 438 20.23 -7.30 -6.85
C GLY A 438 20.30 -6.02 -7.67
N PHE A 439 21.43 -5.75 -8.29
CA PHE A 439 21.59 -4.60 -9.18
C PHE A 439 20.63 -4.68 -10.39
N LEU A 440 20.58 -5.84 -11.07
CA LEU A 440 19.66 -6.07 -12.17
C LEU A 440 18.19 -6.00 -11.73
N ASN A 441 17.89 -6.50 -10.53
CA ASN A 441 16.56 -6.41 -9.95
C ASN A 441 16.15 -4.95 -9.73
N ALA A 442 17.01 -4.13 -9.13
CA ALA A 442 16.75 -2.72 -8.90
C ALA A 442 16.46 -1.96 -10.20
N LEU A 443 17.30 -2.15 -11.23
CA LEU A 443 17.05 -1.61 -12.56
C LEU A 443 15.73 -2.09 -13.15
N SER A 444 15.43 -3.40 -13.02
CA SER A 444 14.19 -3.97 -13.54
C SER A 444 12.96 -3.35 -12.90
N ILE A 445 12.94 -3.18 -11.58
CA ILE A 445 11.82 -2.60 -10.82
C ILE A 445 11.58 -1.16 -11.24
N HIS A 446 12.65 -0.36 -11.32
CA HIS A 446 12.53 1.03 -11.74
C HIS A 446 11.95 1.12 -13.15
N TYR A 447 12.47 0.30 -14.07
CA TYR A 447 11.98 0.28 -15.45
C TYR A 447 10.52 -0.15 -15.58
N ILE A 448 10.13 -1.28 -14.99
CA ILE A 448 8.75 -1.78 -15.12
C ILE A 448 7.74 -0.88 -14.41
N SER A 449 8.18 -0.11 -13.42
CA SER A 449 7.32 0.76 -12.63
C SER A 449 7.09 2.13 -13.27
N LEU A 450 7.78 2.48 -14.36
CA LEU A 450 7.65 3.80 -15.00
C LEU A 450 6.18 4.21 -15.25
N PRO A 451 5.29 3.35 -15.78
CA PRO A 451 3.90 3.72 -16.02
C PRO A 451 3.13 4.04 -14.76
N PHE A 452 3.51 3.45 -13.62
CA PHE A 452 2.92 3.76 -12.32
C PHE A 452 3.23 5.21 -11.90
N LEU A 453 4.37 5.75 -12.31
CA LEU A 453 4.82 7.10 -11.97
C LEU A 453 4.24 8.13 -12.94
N THR A 454 4.19 7.79 -14.22
CA THR A 454 3.76 8.70 -15.28
C THR A 454 2.25 8.75 -15.43
N LEU A 455 1.54 7.72 -14.96
CA LEU A 455 0.07 7.57 -14.92
C LEU A 455 -0.62 7.53 -16.29
N GLY A 456 -0.39 8.51 -17.17
CA GLY A 456 -1.04 8.62 -18.47
C GLY A 456 -0.47 7.67 -19.51
N TRP A 457 -1.28 7.31 -20.51
CA TRP A 457 -0.87 6.39 -21.57
C TRP A 457 0.27 6.97 -22.41
N THR A 458 0.10 8.21 -22.88
CA THR A 458 1.06 8.89 -23.76
C THR A 458 2.41 9.06 -23.07
N GLU A 459 2.40 9.51 -21.83
CA GLU A 459 3.56 9.74 -20.98
C GLU A 459 4.29 8.42 -20.70
N SER A 460 3.54 7.34 -20.43
CA SER A 460 4.10 6.00 -20.23
C SER A 460 4.77 5.47 -21.50
N MET A 461 4.13 5.63 -22.66
CA MET A 461 4.68 5.20 -23.94
C MET A 461 5.89 6.03 -24.35
N GLN A 462 5.87 7.34 -24.10
CA GLN A 462 7.01 8.23 -24.32
C GLN A 462 8.19 7.83 -23.44
N ALA A 463 7.96 7.56 -22.15
CA ALA A 463 9.02 7.10 -21.24
C ALA A 463 9.66 5.79 -21.72
N TYR A 464 8.87 4.83 -22.20
CA TYR A 464 9.42 3.60 -22.77
C TYR A 464 10.13 3.81 -24.10
N THR A 465 9.64 4.71 -24.95
CA THR A 465 10.27 5.08 -26.22
C THR A 465 11.62 5.75 -26.00
N ASN A 466 11.71 6.67 -25.04
CA ASN A 466 12.94 7.35 -24.62
C ASN A 466 13.99 6.36 -24.09
N LEU A 467 13.55 5.26 -23.51
CA LEU A 467 14.40 4.14 -23.08
C LEU A 467 14.49 3.00 -24.11
N LYS A 468 14.01 3.23 -25.34
CA LYS A 468 14.08 2.32 -26.50
C LYS A 468 13.51 0.92 -26.21
N PHE A 469 12.52 0.83 -25.33
CA PHE A 469 11.95 -0.43 -24.83
C PHE A 469 13.00 -1.40 -24.25
N SER A 470 14.18 -0.90 -23.84
CA SER A 470 15.35 -1.70 -23.48
C SER A 470 15.08 -2.71 -22.36
N GLY A 471 14.37 -2.32 -21.30
CA GLY A 471 14.05 -3.24 -20.21
C GLY A 471 13.13 -4.39 -20.63
N HIS A 472 12.18 -4.16 -21.55
CA HIS A 472 11.36 -5.23 -22.12
C HIS A 472 12.23 -6.21 -22.92
N ILE A 473 13.08 -5.68 -23.81
CA ILE A 473 13.99 -6.46 -24.64
C ILE A 473 14.92 -7.31 -23.77
N VAL A 474 15.52 -6.71 -22.74
CA VAL A 474 16.41 -7.40 -21.80
C VAL A 474 15.67 -8.51 -21.04
N LEU A 475 14.48 -8.23 -20.47
CA LEU A 475 13.72 -9.22 -19.71
C LEU A 475 13.26 -10.41 -20.58
N VAL A 476 12.77 -10.15 -21.79
CA VAL A 476 12.35 -11.20 -22.73
C VAL A 476 13.54 -12.03 -23.19
N THR A 477 14.67 -11.38 -23.53
CA THR A 477 15.90 -12.07 -23.93
C THR A 477 16.44 -12.93 -22.80
N PHE A 478 16.48 -12.41 -21.56
CA PHE A 478 16.87 -13.18 -20.38
C PHE A 478 15.95 -14.37 -20.16
N LEU A 479 14.63 -14.18 -20.27
CA LEU A 479 13.68 -15.28 -20.14
C LEU A 479 13.93 -16.38 -21.17
N ALA A 480 14.14 -16.02 -22.43
CA ALA A 480 14.41 -16.97 -23.52
C ALA A 480 15.72 -17.74 -23.27
N VAL A 481 16.81 -17.02 -23.01
CA VAL A 481 18.14 -17.62 -22.73
C VAL A 481 18.08 -18.55 -21.52
N LEU A 482 17.50 -18.09 -20.40
CA LEU A 482 17.37 -18.89 -19.19
C LEU A 482 16.49 -20.13 -19.40
N THR A 483 15.48 -20.04 -20.26
CA THR A 483 14.61 -21.18 -20.56
C THR A 483 15.34 -22.27 -21.34
N ILE A 484 16.33 -21.91 -22.16
CA ILE A 484 17.16 -22.87 -22.91
C ILE A 484 18.30 -23.43 -22.04
N LEU A 485 18.77 -22.66 -21.05
CA LEU A 485 19.87 -23.06 -20.17
C LEU A 485 19.58 -24.41 -19.47
N PRO A 486 20.51 -25.38 -19.48
CA PRO A 486 20.32 -26.65 -18.79
C PRO A 486 20.31 -26.44 -17.27
N THR A 487 19.39 -27.12 -16.60
CA THR A 487 19.39 -27.16 -15.13
C THR A 487 20.62 -27.94 -14.67
N ARG A 488 21.45 -27.35 -13.80
CA ARG A 488 22.57 -28.07 -13.16
C ARG A 488 22.03 -29.27 -12.40
N LYS A 489 22.42 -30.47 -12.81
CA LYS A 489 22.16 -31.72 -12.06
C LYS A 489 23.29 -31.91 -11.03
N ASN A 490 23.04 -32.63 -9.95
CA ASN A 490 24.02 -33.03 -8.92
C ASN A 490 24.46 -31.93 -7.92
N ILE A 491 23.54 -31.09 -7.44
CA ILE A 491 23.75 -30.43 -6.14
C ILE A 491 23.19 -31.38 -5.10
N SER A 492 23.98 -31.79 -4.09
CA SER A 492 23.41 -32.56 -2.99
C SER A 492 22.36 -31.66 -2.35
N ALA A 493 21.08 -32.01 -2.47
CA ALA A 493 20.03 -31.27 -1.82
C ALA A 493 20.38 -31.19 -0.34
N LYS A 494 20.41 -29.97 0.22
CA LYS A 494 20.61 -29.75 1.65
C LYS A 494 19.63 -30.67 2.38
N ARG A 495 20.15 -31.70 3.04
CA ARG A 495 19.40 -32.51 4.01
C ARG A 495 19.27 -31.64 5.25
N ASP A 496 18.29 -30.75 5.26
CA ASP A 496 17.78 -30.08 6.46
C ASP A 496 16.25 -30.08 6.40
#